data_AF-A0AAV5LR39-F1
#
_entry.id   AF-A0AAV5LR39-F1
#
_cell.length_a   1.000
_cell.length_b   1.000
_cell.length_c   1.000
_cell.angle_alpha   90.00
_cell.angle_beta   90.00
_cell.angle_gamma   90.00
#
_symmetry.space_group_name_H-M   'P 1'
#
loop_
_entity.id
_entity.type
_entity.pdbx_description
1 polymer ?
#
loop_
_entity_poly.entity_id
_entity_poly.type
_entity_poly.pdbx_seq_one_letter_code
_entity_poly.pdbx_strand_id
1 'polypeptide(L)'
;MTHHRRHLHTISDGTAYPMPPAIPWNSPSSDTSPNSSIIEPSILAVEGILNYTFKNKRLLEEALTHSSCTWSRSYQRLEFIGDAALALALSNYAFLAYPGLDPGQLSLFRAANVSTEKLARVAIKHGLYQYVFRHNATALDDKVILFPELKVSIFPSF
;
A
#
# COMPACT_ATOMS: atom_id res chain seq x y z
N MET A 1 -16.82 -23.28 44.56
CA MET A 1 -15.44 -22.97 44.10
C MET A 1 -15.37 -23.34 42.63
N THR A 2 -15.25 -22.46 41.65
CA THR A 2 -14.86 -21.05 41.62
C THR A 2 -15.49 -20.43 40.36
N HIS A 3 -16.06 -19.24 40.52
CA HIS A 3 -16.65 -18.40 39.47
C HIS A 3 -15.62 -18.01 38.41
N HIS A 4 -16.02 -18.02 37.12
CA HIS A 4 -15.48 -17.08 36.15
C HIS A 4 -16.60 -16.51 35.26
N ARG A 5 -17.22 -15.46 35.81
CA ARG A 5 -18.12 -14.54 35.15
C ARG A 5 -17.29 -13.68 34.20
N ARG A 6 -17.41 -13.87 32.88
CA ARG A 6 -17.00 -12.83 31.91
C ARG A 6 -18.24 -12.02 31.55
N HIS A 7 -18.23 -10.77 31.99
CA HIS A 7 -19.17 -9.73 31.57
C HIS A 7 -19.09 -9.55 30.06
N LEU A 8 -20.19 -9.77 29.36
CA LEU A 8 -20.39 -9.29 28.00
C LEU A 8 -20.90 -7.85 28.10
N HIS A 9 -20.13 -6.90 27.55
CA HIS A 9 -20.68 -5.61 27.17
C HIS A 9 -21.62 -5.84 25.98
N THR A 10 -22.91 -5.68 26.21
CA THR A 10 -23.93 -5.61 25.19
C THR A 10 -23.83 -4.24 24.52
N ILE A 11 -23.29 -4.17 23.31
CA ILE A 11 -23.51 -3.05 22.40
C ILE A 11 -24.77 -3.40 21.60
N SER A 12 -25.81 -2.62 21.84
CA SER A 12 -27.17 -2.78 21.35
C SER A 12 -27.35 -2.15 19.98
N ASP A 13 -26.87 -2.82 18.93
CA ASP A 13 -27.43 -2.62 17.58
C ASP A 13 -27.36 -3.94 16.82
N GLY A 14 -28.53 -4.55 16.64
CA GLY A 14 -28.76 -5.92 16.17
C GLY A 14 -28.48 -6.17 14.70
N THR A 15 -27.31 -5.76 14.20
CA THR A 15 -26.79 -6.25 12.91
C THR A 15 -25.49 -6.99 13.18
N ALA A 16 -25.60 -8.29 13.46
CA ALA A 16 -24.46 -9.18 13.45
C ALA A 16 -23.99 -9.31 12.00
N TYR A 17 -22.99 -8.53 11.59
CA TYR A 17 -22.27 -8.83 10.37
C TYR A 17 -21.64 -10.22 10.55
N PRO A 18 -22.00 -11.22 9.72
CA PRO A 18 -21.34 -12.51 9.81
C PRO A 18 -19.87 -12.27 9.51
N MET A 19 -19.00 -12.59 10.49
CA MET A 19 -17.57 -12.68 10.23
C MET A 19 -17.40 -13.63 9.03
N PRO A 20 -16.73 -13.20 7.94
CA PRO A 20 -16.45 -14.13 6.85
C PRO A 20 -15.70 -15.33 7.43
N PRO A 21 -15.99 -16.56 6.97
CA PRO A 21 -15.29 -17.74 7.45
C PRO A 21 -13.79 -17.50 7.34
N ALA A 22 -13.04 -17.81 8.40
CA ALA A 22 -11.60 -17.71 8.38
C ALA A 22 -11.10 -18.54 7.19
N ILE A 23 -10.60 -17.87 6.15
CA ILE A 23 -9.98 -18.56 5.01
C ILE A 23 -8.77 -19.28 5.58
N PRO A 24 -8.69 -20.63 5.50
CA PRO A 24 -7.51 -21.35 5.93
C PRO A 24 -6.31 -20.78 5.19
N TRP A 25 -5.26 -20.40 5.93
CA TRP A 25 -3.98 -20.12 5.30
C TRP A 25 -3.48 -21.42 4.68
N ASN A 26 -3.80 -21.66 3.41
CA ASN A 26 -3.22 -22.77 2.67
C ASN A 26 -1.73 -22.51 2.56
N SER A 27 -0.95 -23.34 3.23
CA SER A 27 0.49 -23.49 3.00
C SER A 27 0.73 -23.63 1.49
N PRO A 28 1.64 -22.84 0.90
CA PRO A 28 1.74 -22.80 -0.54
C PRO A 28 2.36 -24.09 -1.07
N SER A 29 1.65 -24.75 -1.97
CA SER A 29 2.24 -25.72 -2.88
C SER A 29 3.44 -25.09 -3.59
N SER A 30 4.52 -25.85 -3.64
CA SER A 30 5.74 -25.57 -4.39
C SER A 30 5.46 -25.69 -5.89
N ASP A 31 4.68 -24.76 -6.43
CA ASP A 31 4.52 -24.63 -7.88
C ASP A 31 5.43 -23.50 -8.34
N THR A 32 6.56 -23.89 -8.93
CA THR A 32 7.44 -23.00 -9.70
C THR A 32 6.62 -22.44 -10.86
N SER A 33 6.11 -21.22 -10.67
CA SER A 33 5.39 -20.49 -11.70
C SER A 33 6.33 -20.21 -12.89
N PRO A 34 5.89 -20.42 -14.14
CA PRO A 34 6.70 -20.22 -15.35
C PRO A 34 7.19 -18.78 -15.58
N ASN A 35 6.82 -17.83 -14.71
CA ASN A 35 7.20 -16.42 -14.77
C ASN A 35 8.38 -16.03 -13.85
N SER A 36 8.95 -16.99 -13.10
CA SER A 36 10.05 -16.72 -12.14
C SER A 36 11.26 -16.00 -12.74
N SER A 37 11.57 -16.26 -14.02
CA SER A 37 12.69 -15.65 -14.74
C SER A 37 12.54 -14.14 -14.98
N ILE A 38 11.32 -13.61 -15.03
CA ILE A 38 11.04 -12.17 -15.20
C ILE A 38 10.84 -11.48 -13.85
N ILE A 39 10.33 -12.21 -12.86
CA ILE A 39 9.95 -11.66 -11.56
C ILE A 39 11.16 -11.39 -10.67
N GLU A 40 12.10 -12.34 -10.60
CA GLU A 40 13.26 -12.27 -9.71
C GLU A 40 14.16 -11.03 -9.94
N PRO A 41 14.52 -10.66 -11.20
CA PRO A 41 15.32 -9.45 -11.43
C PRO A 41 14.63 -8.16 -10.95
N SER A 42 13.32 -8.06 -11.14
CA SER A 42 12.53 -6.90 -10.70
C SER A 42 12.46 -6.80 -9.19
N ILE A 43 12.28 -7.95 -8.51
CA ILE A 43 12.29 -8.02 -7.04
C ILE A 43 13.63 -7.53 -6.49
N LEU A 44 14.74 -8.06 -6.99
CA LEU A 44 16.08 -7.67 -6.52
C LEU A 44 16.36 -6.17 -6.77
N ALA A 45 15.95 -5.65 -7.92
CA ALA A 45 16.13 -4.25 -8.23
C ALA A 45 15.35 -3.34 -7.27
N VAL A 46 14.09 -3.68 -6.98
CA VAL A 46 13.25 -2.90 -6.04
C VAL A 46 13.79 -3.00 -4.60
N GLU A 47 14.29 -4.14 -4.17
CA GLU A 47 14.96 -4.25 -2.86
C GLU A 47 16.21 -3.38 -2.75
N GLY A 48 16.97 -3.26 -3.84
CA GLY A 48 18.09 -2.33 -3.93
C GLY A 48 17.66 -0.87 -3.81
N ILE A 49 16.56 -0.49 -4.50
CA ILE A 49 16.00 0.88 -4.42
C ILE A 49 15.51 1.20 -3.02
N LEU A 50 14.83 0.25 -2.36
CA LEU A 50 14.26 0.40 -1.03
C LEU A 50 15.31 0.25 0.09
N ASN A 51 16.50 -0.25 -0.25
CA ASN A 51 17.51 -0.67 0.71
C ASN A 51 16.92 -1.60 1.80
N TYR A 52 16.06 -2.53 1.37
CA TYR A 52 15.32 -3.42 2.27
C TYR A 52 15.15 -4.80 1.64
N THR A 53 15.52 -5.84 2.38
CA THR A 53 15.32 -7.23 1.97
C THR A 53 14.04 -7.78 2.59
N PHE A 54 13.07 -8.11 1.75
CA PHE A 54 11.81 -8.73 2.15
C PHE A 54 12.05 -10.15 2.64
N LYS A 55 11.55 -10.44 3.86
CA LYS A 55 11.48 -11.81 4.40
C LYS A 55 10.64 -12.73 3.53
N ASN A 56 9.56 -12.20 2.95
CA ASN A 56 8.69 -12.90 2.02
C ASN A 56 8.61 -12.13 0.71
N LYS A 57 9.34 -12.60 -0.31
CA LYS A 57 9.40 -11.98 -1.65
C LYS A 57 8.05 -11.94 -2.35
N ARG A 58 7.12 -12.85 -2.03
CA ARG A 58 5.77 -12.87 -2.61
C ARG A 58 4.95 -11.63 -2.26
N LEU A 59 5.23 -10.98 -1.12
CA LEU A 59 4.59 -9.72 -0.77
C LEU A 59 5.05 -8.59 -1.70
N LEU A 60 6.32 -8.59 -2.08
CA LEU A 60 6.85 -7.62 -3.04
C LEU A 60 6.32 -7.92 -4.44
N GLU A 61 6.24 -9.19 -4.84
CA GLU A 61 5.60 -9.60 -6.10
C GLU A 61 4.14 -9.14 -6.18
N GLU A 62 3.33 -9.39 -5.14
CA GLU A 62 1.92 -8.93 -5.07
C GLU A 62 1.85 -7.40 -5.12
N ALA A 63 2.75 -6.69 -4.42
CA ALA A 63 2.81 -5.22 -4.44
C ALA A 63 3.21 -4.64 -5.82
N LEU A 64 3.96 -5.38 -6.62
CA LEU A 64 4.36 -4.98 -7.98
C LEU A 64 3.37 -5.43 -9.06
N THR A 65 2.32 -6.17 -8.72
CA THR A 65 1.38 -6.74 -9.70
C THR A 65 0.13 -5.88 -9.83
N HIS A 66 -0.06 -5.27 -11.01
CA HIS A 66 -1.25 -4.49 -11.33
C HIS A 66 -2.48 -5.39 -11.52
N SER A 67 -3.69 -4.86 -11.25
CA SER A 67 -4.96 -5.59 -11.34
C SER A 67 -5.31 -6.11 -12.75
N SER A 68 -4.63 -5.60 -13.79
CA SER A 68 -4.71 -6.13 -15.16
C SER A 68 -4.07 -7.52 -15.32
N CYS A 69 -3.19 -7.92 -14.40
CA CYS A 69 -2.52 -9.22 -14.45
C CYS A 69 -3.38 -10.26 -13.75
N THR A 70 -3.79 -11.30 -14.48
CA THR A 70 -4.65 -12.38 -13.96
C THR A 70 -3.86 -13.56 -13.38
N TRP A 71 -2.54 -13.57 -13.54
CA TRP A 71 -1.67 -14.70 -13.18
C TRP A 71 -1.22 -14.69 -11.70
N SER A 72 -1.41 -13.58 -10.98
CA SER A 72 -1.08 -13.45 -9.55
C SER A 72 -2.05 -12.50 -8.84
N ARG A 73 -1.94 -12.40 -7.51
CA ARG A 73 -2.72 -11.44 -6.72
C ARG A 73 -2.25 -10.02 -7.03
N SER A 74 -3.18 -9.09 -7.15
CA SER A 74 -2.89 -7.68 -7.37
C SER A 74 -2.53 -6.96 -6.06
N TYR A 75 -1.88 -5.81 -6.19
CA TYR A 75 -1.47 -4.98 -5.05
C TYR A 75 -2.64 -4.45 -4.19
N GLN A 76 -3.90 -4.53 -4.65
CA GLN A 76 -5.04 -3.80 -4.07
C GLN A 76 -5.26 -4.10 -2.58
N ARG A 77 -5.02 -5.34 -2.14
CA ARG A 77 -5.15 -5.70 -0.72
C ARG A 77 -4.01 -5.12 0.12
N LEU A 78 -2.80 -5.09 -0.43
CA LEU A 78 -1.64 -4.48 0.22
C LEU A 78 -1.78 -2.95 0.24
N GLU A 79 -2.33 -2.35 -0.82
CA GLU A 79 -2.67 -0.93 -0.88
C GLU A 79 -3.64 -0.53 0.23
N PHE A 80 -4.70 -1.30 0.45
CA PHE A 80 -5.67 -1.03 1.52
C PHE A 80 -5.02 -0.93 2.91
N ILE A 81 -4.11 -1.86 3.25
CA ILE A 81 -3.40 -1.83 4.54
C ILE A 81 -2.29 -0.76 4.52
N GLY A 82 -1.62 -0.61 3.39
CA GLY A 82 -0.52 0.34 3.20
C GLY A 82 -0.96 1.79 3.35
N ASP A 83 -2.14 2.15 2.86
CA ASP A 83 -2.70 3.51 2.99
C ASP A 83 -2.93 3.86 4.48
N ALA A 84 -3.56 2.96 5.23
CA ALA A 84 -3.76 3.13 6.67
C ALA A 84 -2.43 3.21 7.43
N ALA A 85 -1.45 2.37 7.06
CA ALA A 85 -0.12 2.37 7.68
C ALA A 85 0.64 3.69 7.41
N LEU A 86 0.62 4.18 6.18
CA LEU A 86 1.23 5.47 5.80
C LEU A 86 0.54 6.63 6.51
N ALA A 87 -0.79 6.63 6.56
CA ALA A 87 -1.56 7.66 7.25
C ALA A 87 -1.20 7.71 8.75
N LEU A 88 -1.05 6.56 9.40
CA LEU A 88 -0.65 6.48 10.81
C LEU A 88 0.80 6.95 11.02
N ALA A 89 1.74 6.48 10.19
CA ALA A 89 3.14 6.88 10.28
C ALA A 89 3.31 8.40 10.15
N LEU A 90 2.62 9.00 9.18
CA LEU A 90 2.66 10.45 8.98
C LEU A 90 1.96 11.20 10.12
N SER A 91 0.82 10.71 10.61
CA SER A 91 0.12 11.32 11.75
C SER A 91 1.01 11.32 13.00
N ASN A 92 1.69 10.21 13.28
CA ASN A 92 2.63 10.09 14.38
C ASN A 92 3.82 11.06 14.22
N TYR A 93 4.38 11.15 13.01
CA TYR A 93 5.45 12.12 12.73
C TYR A 93 4.98 13.55 12.96
N ALA A 94 3.81 13.93 12.43
CA ALA A 94 3.28 15.28 12.56
C ALA A 94 3.02 15.66 14.03
N PHE A 95 2.41 14.74 14.78
CA PHE A 95 2.11 14.93 16.20
C PHE A 95 3.37 15.16 17.04
N LEU A 96 4.44 14.42 16.76
CA LEU A 96 5.69 14.53 17.52
C LEU A 96 6.55 15.72 17.06
N ALA A 97 6.62 15.98 15.76
CA ALA A 97 7.45 17.04 15.19
C ALA A 97 6.84 18.45 15.35
N TYR A 98 5.51 18.55 15.45
CA TYR A 98 4.80 19.82 15.51
C TYR A 98 3.78 19.87 16.66
N PRO A 99 4.24 19.86 17.93
CA PRO A 99 3.37 19.79 19.11
C PRO A 99 2.42 20.99 19.29
N GLY A 100 2.66 22.09 18.57
CA GLY A 100 1.81 23.29 18.61
C GLY A 100 0.69 23.31 17.58
N LEU A 101 0.58 22.33 16.68
CA LEU A 101 -0.50 22.29 15.69
C LEU A 101 -1.80 21.81 16.32
N ASP A 102 -2.89 22.47 15.98
CA ASP A 102 -4.23 22.03 16.38
C ASP A 102 -4.70 20.82 15.54
N PRO A 103 -5.75 20.09 15.98
CA PRO A 103 -6.24 18.91 15.27
C PRO A 103 -6.65 19.15 13.80
N GLY A 104 -7.14 20.35 13.47
CA GLY A 104 -7.47 20.74 12.11
C GLY A 104 -6.21 20.91 11.25
N GLN A 105 -5.18 21.57 11.79
CA GLN A 105 -3.89 21.72 11.13
C GLN A 105 -3.18 20.37 10.91
N LEU A 106 -3.22 19.47 11.89
CA LEU A 106 -2.69 18.10 11.73
C LEU A 106 -3.44 17.32 10.64
N SER A 107 -4.76 17.52 10.55
CA SER A 107 -5.58 16.92 9.49
C SER A 107 -5.22 17.46 8.11
N LEU A 108 -5.00 18.78 7.98
CA LEU A 108 -4.54 19.42 6.75
C LEU A 108 -3.13 18.96 6.38
N PHE A 109 -2.21 18.86 7.34
CA PHE A 109 -0.86 18.34 7.12
C PHE A 109 -0.90 16.90 6.57
N ARG A 110 -1.76 16.05 7.14
CA ARG A 110 -1.95 14.68 6.66
C ARG A 110 -2.50 14.66 5.24
N ALA A 111 -3.58 15.40 4.97
CA ALA A 111 -4.19 15.46 3.64
C ALA A 111 -3.24 16.03 2.57
N ALA A 112 -2.42 17.01 2.96
CA ALA A 112 -1.42 17.58 2.08
C ALA A 112 -0.36 16.54 1.69
N ASN A 113 0.08 15.66 2.58
CA ASN A 113 1.22 14.78 2.33
C ASN A 113 0.84 13.36 1.87
N VAL A 114 -0.34 12.85 2.25
CA VAL A 114 -0.86 11.56 1.79
C VAL A 114 -1.84 11.79 0.66
N SER A 115 -1.32 11.96 -0.55
CA SER A 115 -2.12 11.99 -1.77
C SER A 115 -1.57 11.03 -2.81
N THR A 116 -2.47 10.40 -3.58
CA THR A 116 -2.11 9.49 -4.67
C THR A 116 -1.12 10.13 -5.64
N GLU A 117 -1.28 11.43 -5.93
CA GLU A 117 -0.39 12.17 -6.82
C GLU A 117 1.03 12.28 -6.24
N LYS A 118 1.18 12.64 -4.95
CA LYS A 118 2.50 12.77 -4.32
C LYS A 118 3.21 11.42 -4.23
N LEU A 119 2.49 10.38 -3.83
CA LEU A 119 3.03 9.02 -3.77
C LEU A 119 3.44 8.52 -5.17
N ALA A 120 2.64 8.81 -6.20
CA ALA A 120 3.00 8.49 -7.59
C ALA A 120 4.28 9.20 -8.04
N ARG A 121 4.42 10.50 -7.73
CA ARG A 121 5.64 11.27 -8.04
C ARG A 121 6.88 10.68 -7.37
N VAL A 122 6.77 10.26 -6.11
CA VAL A 122 7.86 9.57 -5.40
C VAL A 122 8.19 8.24 -6.10
N ALA A 123 7.19 7.42 -6.42
CA ALA A 123 7.41 6.15 -7.10
C ALA A 123 8.09 6.30 -8.47
N ILE A 124 7.68 7.30 -9.26
CA ILE A 124 8.29 7.62 -10.56
C ILE A 124 9.73 8.13 -10.38
N LYS A 125 9.95 9.07 -9.44
CA LYS A 125 11.28 9.63 -9.16
C LYS A 125 12.30 8.55 -8.77
N HIS A 126 11.86 7.54 -8.04
CA HIS A 126 12.71 6.41 -7.64
C HIS A 126 12.75 5.27 -8.67
N GLY A 127 12.12 5.44 -9.84
CA GLY A 127 12.13 4.44 -10.90
C GLY A 127 11.36 3.17 -10.57
N LEU A 128 10.46 3.17 -9.57
CA LEU A 128 9.71 1.98 -9.16
C LEU A 128 8.71 1.54 -10.23
N TYR A 129 8.19 2.49 -11.01
CA TYR A 129 7.18 2.22 -12.03
C TYR A 129 7.62 1.20 -13.09
N GLN A 130 8.91 1.17 -13.44
CA GLN A 130 9.43 0.26 -14.46
C GLN A 130 9.38 -1.22 -14.05
N TYR A 131 9.21 -1.49 -12.75
CA TYR A 131 9.12 -2.84 -12.19
C TYR A 131 7.68 -3.29 -11.90
N VAL A 132 6.67 -2.46 -12.21
CA VAL A 132 5.26 -2.83 -12.04
C VAL A 132 4.84 -3.74 -13.19
N PHE A 133 4.50 -4.99 -12.86
CA PHE A 133 3.93 -5.96 -13.78
C PHE A 133 2.52 -5.53 -14.18
N ARG A 134 2.30 -5.34 -15.47
CA ARG A 134 1.01 -4.91 -16.03
C ARG A 134 0.81 -5.52 -17.41
N HIS A 135 -0.45 -5.67 -17.81
CA HIS A 135 -0.82 -6.19 -19.13
C HIS A 135 -1.88 -5.28 -19.74
N ASN A 136 -1.61 -4.71 -20.91
CA ASN A 136 -2.52 -3.81 -21.63
C ASN A 136 -3.08 -2.66 -20.74
N ALA A 137 -2.21 -2.02 -19.97
CA ALA A 137 -2.57 -0.98 -19.01
C ALA A 137 -2.24 0.43 -19.53
N THR A 138 -2.64 0.74 -20.77
CA THR A 138 -2.32 2.00 -21.47
C THR A 138 -2.70 3.24 -20.68
N ALA A 139 -3.88 3.25 -20.04
CA ALA A 139 -4.32 4.38 -19.21
C ALA A 139 -3.39 4.66 -18.01
N LEU A 140 -2.68 3.65 -17.50
CA LEU A 140 -1.67 3.81 -16.46
C LEU A 140 -0.37 4.39 -17.05
N ASP A 141 0.05 3.88 -18.21
CA ASP A 141 1.21 4.39 -18.95
C ASP A 141 1.01 5.88 -19.30
N ASP A 142 -0.15 6.24 -19.84
CA ASP A 142 -0.50 7.63 -20.21
C ASP A 142 -0.41 8.57 -19.02
N LYS A 143 -0.98 8.16 -17.87
CA LYS A 143 -0.88 8.95 -16.63
C LYS A 143 0.57 9.18 -16.24
N VAL A 144 1.39 8.13 -16.24
CA VAL A 144 2.83 8.20 -15.88
C VAL A 144 3.60 9.11 -16.83
N ILE A 145 3.33 9.04 -18.14
CA ILE A 145 3.96 9.89 -19.16
C ILE A 145 3.55 11.36 -19.02
N LEU A 146 2.34 11.65 -18.52
CA LEU A 146 1.84 13.01 -18.33
C LEU A 146 2.30 13.65 -17.00
N PHE A 147 2.76 12.87 -16.02
CA PHE A 147 3.25 13.41 -14.73
C PHE A 147 4.42 14.42 -14.84
N PRO A 148 5.41 14.27 -15.74
CA PRO A 148 6.46 15.26 -15.97
C PRO A 148 5.95 16.60 -16.51
N GLU A 149 4.84 16.62 -17.26
CA GLU A 149 4.29 17.84 -17.86
C GLU A 149 3.45 18.68 -16.90
N LEU A 150 3.02 18.10 -15.77
CA LEU A 150 2.40 18.81 -14.64
C LEU A 150 3.38 19.71 -13.86
N LYS A 151 4.56 19.99 -14.41
CA LYS A 151 5.63 20.78 -13.77
C LYS A 151 5.48 22.31 -13.82
N VAL A 152 4.39 22.89 -14.34
CA VAL A 152 4.35 24.37 -14.50
C VAL A 152 3.29 25.10 -13.68
N SER A 153 2.17 24.49 -13.26
CA SER A 153 1.02 25.33 -12.88
C SER A 153 0.48 25.23 -11.45
N ILE A 154 0.90 24.29 -10.60
CA ILE A 154 0.23 24.16 -9.29
C ILE A 154 1.22 23.78 -8.19
N PHE A 155 1.70 24.80 -7.48
CA PHE A 155 2.10 24.89 -6.07
C PHE A 155 3.44 25.63 -5.86
N PRO A 156 3.47 26.65 -4.97
CA PRO A 156 4.69 27.35 -4.61
C PRO A 156 5.62 26.42 -3.82
N SER A 157 6.92 26.58 -4.03
CA SER A 157 7.97 26.01 -3.20
C SER A 157 7.69 26.33 -1.73
N PHE A 158 7.49 25.30 -0.90
CA PHE A 158 7.64 25.41 0.55
C PHE A 158 9.11 25.18 0.91
#